data_AF-A0A2G9MA95-F1
#
_entry.id   AF-A0A2G9MA95-F1
#
_cell.length_a   1.000
_cell.length_b   1.000
_cell.length_c   1.000
_cell.angle_alpha   90.00
_cell.angle_beta   90.00
_cell.angle_gamma   90.00
#
_symmetry.space_group_name_H-M   'P 1'
#
loop_
_entity.id
_entity.type
_entity.pdbx_description
1 polymer ?
#
loop_
_entity_poly.entity_id
_entity_poly.type
_entity_poly.pdbx_seq_one_letter_code
_entity_poly.pdbx_strand_id
1 'polypeptide(L)'
;MLANSEQTQPFTEIISKLKLHLDRSWLKHDKTSFNSASVAVTDNTLHYSGLVESRTHLLDVTSEHAVLALATAAKDPHIKEIVSMVQGNFELSPLIIKILADHTRRTGTPIKYTVFDIDGKELFTCDNASDLYYAPKTEILEKIKTWEPRKNKTTIDQSIPIEQQLRTYAEKGMQTHFSAGTKSLYGAAVIANGKIYYSGVYSSFDKRLNLHAEMVAAISAIMDGNREITHVGLISTKFEKEPCHMCGCCRQFFSEIQQKTGKEINIVAFSMNGKNSQHRLSEYLPYGWHSG
;
A
#
# COMPACT_ATOMS: atom_id res chain seq x y z
N MET A 1 -35.75 -9.81 -24.83
CA MET A 1 -34.61 -9.43 -25.70
C MET A 1 -33.54 -8.85 -24.80
N LEU A 2 -32.41 -9.55 -24.73
CA LEU A 2 -31.28 -9.22 -23.86
C LEU A 2 -30.62 -7.94 -24.37
N ALA A 3 -30.65 -6.89 -23.55
CA ALA A 3 -29.77 -5.75 -23.74
C ALA A 3 -28.37 -6.18 -23.30
N ASN A 4 -27.59 -6.75 -24.23
CA ASN A 4 -26.15 -6.76 -24.10
C ASN A 4 -25.70 -5.31 -24.19
N SER A 5 -25.49 -4.67 -23.03
CA SER A 5 -24.80 -3.40 -22.98
C SER A 5 -23.39 -3.62 -23.50
N GLU A 6 -23.04 -2.92 -24.57
CA GLU A 6 -21.67 -2.78 -25.01
C GLU A 6 -20.87 -2.16 -23.86
N GLN A 7 -20.19 -2.99 -23.08
CA GLN A 7 -19.22 -2.52 -22.11
C GLN A 7 -18.15 -1.76 -22.89
N THR A 8 -17.97 -0.49 -22.56
CA THR A 8 -17.04 0.40 -23.25
C THR A 8 -15.62 -0.20 -23.21
N GLN A 9 -14.82 0.00 -24.26
CA GLN A 9 -13.42 -0.46 -24.31
C GLN A 9 -12.61 -0.20 -23.01
N PRO A 10 -12.74 0.96 -22.33
CA PRO A 10 -12.07 1.23 -21.06
C PRO A 10 -12.43 0.24 -19.94
N PHE A 11 -13.68 -0.22 -19.86
CA PHE A 11 -14.11 -1.17 -18.82
C PHE A 11 -13.48 -2.55 -19.05
N THR A 12 -13.42 -3.01 -20.30
CA THR A 12 -12.81 -4.30 -20.66
C THR A 12 -11.32 -4.33 -20.30
N GLU A 13 -10.60 -3.23 -20.49
CA GLU A 13 -9.20 -3.11 -20.09
C GLU A 13 -9.01 -3.17 -18.56
N ILE A 14 -9.87 -2.47 -17.81
CA ILE A 14 -9.86 -2.50 -16.34
C ILE A 14 -10.04 -3.92 -15.81
N ILE A 15 -11.05 -4.65 -16.31
CA ILE A 15 -11.34 -6.03 -15.90
C ILE A 15 -10.15 -6.95 -16.18
N SER A 16 -9.53 -6.84 -17.37
CA SER A 16 -8.33 -7.62 -17.71
C SER A 16 -7.17 -7.35 -16.76
N LYS A 17 -6.91 -6.08 -16.42
CA LYS A 17 -5.84 -5.71 -15.48
C LYS A 17 -6.15 -6.10 -14.03
N LEU A 18 -7.42 -6.11 -13.62
CA LEU A 18 -7.83 -6.62 -12.31
C LEU A 18 -7.54 -8.12 -12.18
N LYS A 19 -7.80 -8.91 -13.23
CA LYS A 19 -7.44 -10.34 -13.25
C LYS A 19 -5.94 -10.56 -13.06
N LEU A 20 -5.10 -9.77 -13.74
CA LEU A 20 -3.64 -9.81 -13.53
C LEU A 20 -3.25 -9.49 -12.07
N HIS A 21 -3.99 -8.61 -11.39
CA HIS A 21 -3.70 -8.24 -10.01
C HIS A 21 -4.21 -9.25 -8.98
N LEU A 22 -5.20 -10.08 -9.32
CA LEU A 22 -5.53 -11.27 -8.52
C LEU A 22 -4.32 -12.21 -8.42
N ASP A 23 -3.58 -12.40 -9.52
CA ASP A 23 -2.35 -13.21 -9.53
C ASP A 23 -1.21 -12.55 -8.75
N ARG A 24 -1.26 -11.22 -8.60
CA ARG A 24 -0.27 -10.45 -7.84
C ARG A 24 -0.54 -10.41 -6.34
N SER A 25 -1.76 -10.75 -5.91
CA SER A 25 -2.11 -10.85 -4.49
C SER A 25 -1.06 -11.66 -3.72
N TRP A 26 -0.76 -11.19 -2.52
CA TRP A 26 0.12 -11.83 -1.57
C TRP A 26 -0.72 -12.63 -0.59
N LEU A 27 -1.07 -13.85 -0.95
CA LEU A 27 -1.95 -14.69 -0.14
C LEU A 27 -1.15 -15.43 0.95
N LYS A 28 -1.75 -15.64 2.12
CA LYS A 28 -1.09 -16.38 3.21
C LYS A 28 -0.85 -17.85 2.84
N HIS A 29 -1.78 -18.41 2.05
CA HIS A 29 -1.67 -19.73 1.42
C HIS A 29 -1.97 -19.61 -0.06
N ASP A 30 -1.32 -20.41 -0.90
CA ASP A 30 -1.53 -20.36 -2.35
C ASP A 30 -2.92 -20.93 -2.78
N LYS A 31 -3.71 -21.43 -1.82
CA LYS A 31 -5.04 -22.03 -2.03
C LYS A 31 -6.15 -21.35 -1.22
N THR A 32 -6.04 -20.05 -0.95
CA THR A 32 -7.12 -19.36 -0.23
C THR A 32 -8.41 -19.37 -1.06
N SER A 33 -9.54 -19.56 -0.38
CA SER A 33 -10.87 -19.56 -1.03
C SER A 33 -11.35 -18.16 -1.41
N PHE A 34 -10.69 -17.12 -0.90
CA PHE A 34 -10.98 -15.73 -1.18
C PHE A 34 -9.73 -15.01 -1.69
N ASN A 35 -9.93 -14.19 -2.73
CA ASN A 35 -8.93 -13.26 -3.26
C ASN A 35 -9.65 -12.03 -3.81
N SER A 36 -8.97 -10.89 -3.84
CA SER A 36 -9.49 -9.66 -4.41
C SER A 36 -8.41 -8.83 -5.08
N ALA A 37 -8.82 -8.05 -6.07
CA ALA A 37 -8.00 -7.02 -6.70
C ALA A 37 -8.84 -5.76 -6.83
N SER A 38 -8.19 -4.60 -6.73
CA SER A 38 -8.85 -3.31 -6.82
C SER A 38 -8.08 -2.37 -7.74
N VAL A 39 -8.82 -1.46 -8.39
CA VAL A 39 -8.27 -0.32 -9.10
C VAL A 39 -8.82 0.96 -8.49
N ALA A 40 -7.96 1.94 -8.26
CA ALA A 40 -8.34 3.30 -7.98
C ALA A 40 -8.23 4.13 -9.25
N VAL A 41 -9.30 4.83 -9.59
CA VAL A 41 -9.42 5.72 -10.73
C VAL A 41 -9.23 7.15 -10.25
N THR A 42 -8.21 7.83 -10.77
CA THR A 42 -7.95 9.25 -10.56
C THR A 42 -8.02 9.99 -11.90
N ASP A 43 -7.88 11.31 -11.88
CA ASP A 43 -7.77 12.10 -13.12
C ASP A 43 -6.44 11.87 -13.85
N ASN A 44 -5.43 11.34 -13.16
CA ASN A 44 -4.07 11.27 -13.66
C ASN A 44 -3.73 9.87 -14.18
N THR A 45 -4.18 8.82 -13.49
CA THR A 45 -3.83 7.44 -13.81
C THR A 45 -4.75 6.44 -13.11
N LEU A 46 -4.55 5.17 -13.42
CA LEU A 46 -5.11 4.03 -12.71
C LEU A 46 -4.04 3.43 -11.79
N HIS A 47 -4.41 3.16 -10.54
CA HIS A 47 -3.56 2.43 -9.58
C HIS A 47 -4.20 1.07 -9.33
N TYR A 48 -3.42 0.00 -9.34
CA TYR A 48 -3.94 -1.36 -9.15
C TYR A 48 -3.27 -2.05 -7.98
N SER A 49 -4.02 -2.90 -7.29
CA SER A 49 -3.53 -3.73 -6.20
C SER A 49 -4.26 -5.08 -6.18
N GLY A 50 -3.58 -6.06 -5.61
CA GLY A 50 -4.18 -7.28 -5.09
C GLY A 50 -4.29 -7.22 -3.56
N LEU A 51 -4.89 -8.26 -2.99
CA LEU A 51 -4.97 -8.52 -1.56
C LEU A 51 -3.58 -8.83 -0.99
N VAL A 52 -3.28 -8.37 0.23
CA VAL A 52 -2.10 -8.81 0.99
C VAL A 52 -2.56 -9.45 2.29
N GLU A 53 -2.30 -10.72 2.47
CA GLU A 53 -2.58 -11.46 3.69
C GLU A 53 -1.29 -11.79 4.43
N SER A 54 -1.38 -11.67 5.74
CA SER A 54 -0.37 -12.07 6.69
C SER A 54 -0.66 -13.48 7.20
N ARG A 55 0.41 -14.26 7.43
CA ARG A 55 0.27 -15.57 8.07
C ARG A 55 -0.13 -15.49 9.54
N THR A 56 -0.03 -14.31 10.15
CA THR A 56 -0.50 -14.07 11.53
C THR A 56 -1.88 -13.43 11.58
N HIS A 57 -2.48 -13.10 10.42
CA HIS A 57 -3.72 -12.33 10.27
C HIS A 57 -3.70 -10.91 10.85
N LEU A 58 -2.62 -10.52 11.52
CA LEU A 58 -2.51 -9.22 12.18
C LEU A 58 -2.31 -8.08 11.18
N LEU A 59 -1.81 -8.41 9.98
CA LEU A 59 -1.34 -7.44 8.99
C LEU A 59 -2.02 -7.64 7.62
N ASP A 60 -3.24 -8.19 7.60
CA ASP A 60 -4.04 -8.31 6.38
C ASP A 60 -4.43 -6.91 5.86
N VAL A 61 -4.17 -6.67 4.58
CA VAL A 61 -4.46 -5.42 3.87
C VAL A 61 -5.32 -5.76 2.66
N THR A 62 -6.58 -5.33 2.68
CA THR A 62 -7.49 -5.53 1.55
C THR A 62 -6.96 -4.84 0.28
N SER A 63 -7.38 -5.31 -0.89
CA SER A 63 -6.96 -4.68 -2.15
C SER A 63 -7.38 -3.21 -2.22
N GLU A 64 -8.55 -2.84 -1.69
CA GLU A 64 -9.01 -1.45 -1.61
C GLU A 64 -8.07 -0.62 -0.73
N HIS A 65 -7.71 -1.12 0.45
CA HIS A 65 -6.79 -0.41 1.32
C HIS A 65 -5.40 -0.25 0.69
N ALA A 66 -4.90 -1.31 0.04
CA ALA A 66 -3.64 -1.26 -0.68
C ALA A 66 -3.70 -0.21 -1.81
N VAL A 67 -4.78 -0.12 -2.59
CA VAL A 67 -4.85 0.81 -3.72
C VAL A 67 -4.88 2.27 -3.29
N LEU A 68 -5.57 2.58 -2.17
CA LEU A 68 -5.55 3.90 -1.56
C LEU A 68 -4.13 4.29 -1.13
N ALA A 69 -3.38 3.35 -0.54
CA ALA A 69 -2.01 3.57 -0.10
C ALA A 69 -1.05 3.75 -1.28
N LEU A 70 -1.21 2.99 -2.36
CA LEU A 70 -0.41 3.12 -3.58
C LEU A 70 -0.63 4.47 -4.27
N ALA A 71 -1.90 4.87 -4.46
CA ALA A 71 -2.25 6.17 -5.04
C ALA A 71 -1.67 7.32 -4.20
N THR A 72 -1.77 7.20 -2.88
CA THR A 72 -1.18 8.14 -1.92
C THR A 72 0.35 8.21 -2.03
N ALA A 73 1.04 7.06 -2.09
CA ALA A 73 2.49 6.99 -2.29
C ALA A 73 2.92 7.61 -3.63
N ALA A 74 2.04 7.57 -4.63
CA ALA A 74 2.20 8.22 -5.92
C ALA A 74 1.79 9.71 -5.92
N LYS A 75 1.52 10.33 -4.75
CA LYS A 75 1.03 11.70 -4.63
C LYS A 75 -0.29 11.98 -5.38
N ASP A 76 -1.13 10.96 -5.53
CA ASP A 76 -2.37 11.03 -6.29
C ASP A 76 -3.59 10.57 -5.45
N PRO A 77 -3.89 11.24 -4.31
CA PRO A 77 -4.91 10.77 -3.37
C PRO A 77 -6.35 11.12 -3.78
N HIS A 78 -6.58 11.94 -4.82
CA HIS A 78 -7.93 12.35 -5.22
C HIS A 78 -8.59 11.26 -6.09
N ILE A 79 -9.01 10.18 -5.44
CA ILE A 79 -9.63 9.01 -6.07
C ILE A 79 -11.12 9.26 -6.24
N LYS A 80 -11.63 9.05 -7.46
CA LYS A 80 -13.05 9.26 -7.82
C LYS A 80 -13.85 7.98 -7.79
N GLU A 81 -13.20 6.87 -8.15
CA GLU A 81 -13.85 5.57 -8.21
C GLU A 81 -12.87 4.49 -7.77
N ILE A 82 -13.38 3.49 -7.06
CA ILE A 82 -12.71 2.22 -6.84
C ILE A 82 -13.56 1.11 -7.42
N VAL A 83 -12.92 0.27 -8.23
CA VAL A 83 -13.53 -0.95 -8.77
C VAL A 83 -12.76 -2.14 -8.24
N SER A 84 -13.48 -3.05 -7.56
CA SER A 84 -12.92 -4.30 -7.06
C SER A 84 -13.43 -5.48 -7.87
N MET A 85 -12.57 -6.47 -8.05
CA MET A 85 -12.89 -7.80 -8.53
C MET A 85 -12.61 -8.80 -7.41
N VAL A 86 -13.56 -9.69 -7.15
CA VAL A 86 -13.43 -10.71 -6.09
C VAL A 86 -13.55 -12.12 -6.66
N GLN A 87 -12.75 -13.02 -6.10
CA GLN A 87 -12.82 -14.45 -6.33
C GLN A 87 -13.19 -15.10 -5.00
N GLY A 88 -14.33 -15.80 -4.97
CA GLY A 88 -14.88 -16.41 -3.76
C GLY A 88 -16.16 -15.73 -3.27
N ASN A 89 -16.60 -16.08 -2.06
CA ASN A 89 -17.83 -15.52 -1.49
C ASN A 89 -17.60 -14.07 -1.06
N PHE A 90 -18.42 -13.16 -1.59
CA PHE A 90 -18.35 -11.74 -1.27
C PHE A 90 -19.30 -11.38 -0.13
N GLU A 91 -18.74 -10.71 0.87
CA GLU A 91 -19.49 -9.95 1.86
C GLU A 91 -18.84 -8.57 1.99
N LEU A 92 -19.65 -7.52 2.05
CA LEU A 92 -19.14 -6.17 2.18
C LEU A 92 -18.49 -5.97 3.56
N SER A 93 -17.16 -5.94 3.58
CA SER A 93 -16.39 -5.78 4.82
C SER A 93 -16.56 -4.38 5.42
N PRO A 94 -16.91 -4.26 6.72
CA PRO A 94 -16.93 -2.98 7.41
C PRO A 94 -15.57 -2.27 7.42
N LEU A 95 -14.46 -3.00 7.29
CA LEU A 95 -13.11 -2.40 7.21
C LEU A 95 -12.91 -1.65 5.89
N ILE A 96 -13.44 -2.18 4.79
CA ILE A 96 -13.42 -1.51 3.47
C ILE A 96 -14.25 -0.23 3.55
N ILE A 97 -15.48 -0.31 4.08
CA ILE A 97 -16.34 0.87 4.25
C ILE A 97 -15.61 1.95 5.07
N LYS A 98 -14.99 1.55 6.18
CA LYS A 98 -14.25 2.48 7.05
C LYS A 98 -13.12 3.19 6.33
N ILE A 99 -12.30 2.45 5.58
CA ILE A 99 -11.11 3.04 4.95
C ILE A 99 -11.46 3.92 3.75
N LEU A 100 -12.50 3.57 2.99
CA LEU A 100 -13.00 4.40 1.88
C LEU A 100 -13.60 5.70 2.41
N ALA A 101 -14.47 5.62 3.41
CA ALA A 101 -15.06 6.80 4.03
C ALA A 101 -14.00 7.68 4.70
N ASP A 102 -13.02 7.11 5.40
CA ASP A 102 -11.87 7.84 5.95
C ASP A 102 -11.12 8.62 4.87
N HIS A 103 -10.81 7.94 3.76
CA HIS A 103 -10.09 8.53 2.65
C HIS A 103 -10.86 9.72 2.07
N THR A 104 -12.14 9.54 1.75
CA THR A 104 -13.03 10.61 1.27
C THR A 104 -13.06 11.80 2.23
N ARG A 105 -13.16 11.55 3.54
CA ARG A 105 -13.23 12.62 4.56
C ARG A 105 -11.91 13.38 4.73
N ARG A 106 -10.81 12.83 4.25
CA ARG A 106 -9.46 13.40 4.36
C ARG A 106 -8.96 14.01 3.07
N THR A 107 -9.49 13.58 1.93
CA THR A 107 -9.19 14.20 0.63
C THR A 107 -10.25 15.21 0.22
N GLY A 108 -11.46 15.10 0.74
CA GLY A 108 -12.61 15.86 0.27
C GLY A 108 -13.17 15.36 -1.06
N THR A 109 -12.69 14.22 -1.56
CA THR A 109 -13.15 13.61 -2.82
C THR A 109 -14.08 12.42 -2.52
N PRO A 110 -15.37 12.50 -2.89
CA PRO A 110 -16.28 11.36 -2.84
C PRO A 110 -15.75 10.21 -3.70
N ILE A 111 -15.84 8.98 -3.19
CA ILE A 111 -15.39 7.77 -3.88
C ILE A 111 -16.63 6.94 -4.23
N LYS A 112 -16.88 6.76 -5.54
CA LYS A 112 -17.76 5.70 -6.03
C LYS A 112 -17.10 4.34 -5.83
N TYR A 113 -17.84 3.35 -5.38
CA TYR A 113 -17.30 2.00 -5.14
C TYR A 113 -18.15 0.94 -5.80
N THR A 114 -17.54 0.13 -6.66
CA THR A 114 -18.21 -0.96 -7.38
C THR A 114 -17.44 -2.27 -7.18
N VAL A 115 -18.14 -3.38 -6.99
CA VAL A 115 -17.57 -4.72 -6.84
C VAL A 115 -18.16 -5.66 -7.88
N PHE A 116 -17.28 -6.38 -8.57
CA PHE A 116 -17.64 -7.43 -9.53
C PHE A 116 -17.08 -8.78 -9.07
N ASP A 117 -17.73 -9.88 -9.45
CA ASP A 117 -17.11 -11.20 -9.42
C ASP A 117 -16.14 -11.41 -10.61
N ILE A 118 -15.51 -12.58 -10.66
CA ILE A 118 -14.52 -12.93 -11.69
C ILE A 118 -15.10 -13.05 -13.11
N ASP A 119 -16.43 -13.26 -13.19
CA ASP A 119 -17.20 -13.36 -14.43
C ASP A 119 -17.75 -11.99 -14.87
N GLY A 120 -17.49 -10.93 -14.08
CA GLY A 120 -17.89 -9.56 -14.37
C GLY A 120 -19.31 -9.22 -13.96
N LYS A 121 -19.98 -10.05 -13.16
CA LYS A 121 -21.29 -9.74 -12.58
C LYS A 121 -21.11 -8.75 -11.43
N GLU A 122 -21.89 -7.68 -11.43
CA GLU A 122 -21.93 -6.72 -10.33
C GLU A 122 -22.48 -7.38 -9.06
N LEU A 123 -21.74 -7.27 -7.97
CA LEU A 123 -22.10 -7.76 -6.64
C LEU A 123 -22.54 -6.64 -5.70
N PHE A 124 -21.98 -5.44 -5.89
CA PHE A 124 -22.25 -4.27 -5.06
C PHE A 124 -21.88 -2.99 -5.80
N THR A 125 -22.65 -1.93 -5.56
CA THR A 125 -22.31 -0.59 -6.03
C THR A 125 -22.82 0.48 -5.05
N CYS A 126 -22.06 1.56 -4.89
CA CYS A 126 -22.52 2.78 -4.24
C CYS A 126 -21.84 4.02 -4.84
N ASP A 127 -22.60 5.10 -5.03
CA ASP A 127 -22.09 6.33 -5.64
C ASP A 127 -21.10 7.09 -4.75
N ASN A 128 -21.25 6.95 -3.43
CA ASN A 128 -20.36 7.57 -2.46
C ASN A 128 -20.19 6.67 -1.22
N ALA A 129 -19.00 6.10 -1.07
CA ALA A 129 -18.66 5.21 0.04
C ALA A 129 -18.76 5.89 1.42
N SER A 130 -18.70 7.24 1.48
CA SER A 130 -18.83 7.97 2.74
C SER A 130 -20.26 8.07 3.29
N ASP A 131 -21.25 7.67 2.49
CA ASP A 131 -22.67 7.70 2.86
C ASP A 131 -23.12 6.38 3.51
N LEU A 132 -22.22 5.41 3.58
CA LEU A 132 -22.40 4.14 4.29
C LEU A 132 -22.29 4.34 5.82
N TYR A 133 -22.40 3.23 6.56
CA TYR A 133 -22.58 3.18 8.03
C TYR A 133 -21.44 3.80 8.90
N TYR A 134 -20.38 4.35 8.31
CA TYR A 134 -19.24 4.93 9.04
C TYR A 134 -19.01 6.41 8.68
N ALA A 135 -19.17 7.29 9.68
CA ALA A 135 -19.05 8.73 9.52
C ALA A 135 -18.07 9.33 10.54
N PRO A 136 -16.74 9.22 10.32
CA PRO A 136 -15.78 9.91 11.15
C PRO A 136 -15.84 11.42 10.89
N LYS A 137 -15.20 12.21 11.75
CA LYS A 137 -15.08 13.66 11.56
C LYS A 137 -14.39 13.94 10.21
N THR A 138 -14.92 14.90 9.45
CA THR A 138 -14.21 15.41 8.26
C THR A 138 -12.97 16.18 8.69
N GLU A 139 -11.80 15.81 8.15
CA GLU A 139 -10.52 16.49 8.38
C GLU A 139 -9.71 16.48 7.08
N ILE A 140 -9.98 17.43 6.19
CA ILE A 140 -9.30 17.55 4.90
C ILE A 140 -7.82 17.88 5.14
N LEU A 141 -6.94 17.08 4.53
CA LEU A 141 -5.50 17.25 4.65
C LEU A 141 -5.01 18.36 3.70
N GLU A 142 -4.94 19.59 4.20
CA GLU A 142 -4.52 20.75 3.40
C GLU A 142 -3.20 20.55 2.62
N LYS A 143 -2.26 19.79 3.19
CA LYS A 143 -0.95 19.50 2.56
C LYS A 143 -1.03 18.73 1.24
N ILE A 144 -2.13 18.02 0.96
CA ILE A 144 -2.26 17.23 -0.27
C ILE A 144 -2.74 18.07 -1.45
N LYS A 145 -3.23 19.29 -1.22
CA LYS A 145 -3.68 20.20 -2.28
C LYS A 145 -2.55 20.65 -3.20
N THR A 146 -1.30 20.58 -2.72
CA THR A 146 -0.09 20.93 -3.47
C THR A 146 0.68 19.70 -3.95
N TRP A 147 0.08 18.51 -3.86
CA TRP A 147 0.72 17.29 -4.31
C TRP A 147 0.60 17.15 -5.82
N GLU A 148 1.76 17.08 -6.48
CA GLU A 148 1.86 16.72 -7.88
C GLU A 148 2.07 15.21 -8.01
N PRO A 149 1.20 14.49 -8.77
CA PRO A 149 1.32 13.07 -9.01
C PRO A 149 2.71 12.68 -9.55
N ARG A 150 3.24 11.56 -9.05
CA ARG A 150 4.54 11.02 -9.50
C ARG A 150 4.60 9.51 -9.28
N LYS A 151 5.50 8.85 -10.01
CA LYS A 151 5.85 7.45 -9.72
C LYS A 151 6.59 7.36 -8.39
N ASN A 152 6.20 6.42 -7.55
CA ASN A 152 6.86 6.12 -6.28
C ASN A 152 7.93 5.01 -6.41
N LYS A 153 8.48 4.85 -7.62
CA LYS A 153 9.49 3.84 -7.94
C LYS A 153 10.51 4.34 -8.95
N THR A 154 11.67 3.69 -8.97
CA THR A 154 12.80 3.98 -9.88
C THR A 154 13.70 2.75 -10.02
N THR A 155 14.58 2.75 -11.00
CA THR A 155 15.64 1.74 -11.14
C THR A 155 16.84 2.11 -10.26
N ILE A 156 17.54 1.10 -9.74
CA ILE A 156 18.82 1.29 -9.03
C ILE A 156 19.87 1.80 -10.00
N ASP A 157 20.59 2.83 -9.58
CA ASP A 157 21.82 3.27 -10.24
C ASP A 157 23.02 2.52 -9.65
N GLN A 158 23.68 1.66 -10.42
CA GLN A 158 24.81 0.86 -9.95
C GLN A 158 26.06 1.71 -9.61
N SER A 159 26.11 2.97 -10.06
CA SER A 159 27.21 3.89 -9.74
C SER A 159 27.08 4.55 -8.36
N ILE A 160 25.89 4.48 -7.74
CA ILE A 160 25.60 5.11 -6.45
C ILE A 160 25.51 4.03 -5.37
N PRO A 161 26.18 4.17 -4.21
CA PRO A 161 26.03 3.23 -3.11
C PRO A 161 24.56 2.98 -2.72
N ILE A 162 24.21 1.72 -2.49
CA ILE A 162 22.82 1.30 -2.16
C ILE A 162 22.26 2.08 -0.99
N GLU A 163 23.06 2.27 0.06
CA GLU A 163 22.68 3.04 1.24
C GLU A 163 22.26 4.48 0.88
N GLN A 164 23.04 5.17 0.06
CA GLN A 164 22.77 6.54 -0.35
C GLN A 164 21.47 6.64 -1.15
N GLN A 165 21.20 5.67 -2.02
CA GLN A 165 19.95 5.60 -2.76
C GLN A 165 18.77 5.32 -1.83
N LEU A 166 18.88 4.35 -0.93
CA LEU A 166 17.85 4.03 0.07
C LEU A 166 17.48 5.25 0.90
N ARG A 167 18.48 5.98 1.41
CA ARG A 167 18.25 7.22 2.15
C ARG A 167 17.51 8.25 1.31
N THR A 168 18.02 8.53 0.11
CA THR A 168 17.46 9.54 -0.81
C THR A 168 15.99 9.26 -1.11
N TYR A 169 15.64 8.00 -1.37
CA TYR A 169 14.27 7.62 -1.69
C TYR A 169 13.39 7.48 -0.44
N ALA A 170 13.92 7.12 0.71
CA ALA A 170 13.19 7.17 1.97
C ALA A 170 12.83 8.62 2.36
N GLU A 171 13.75 9.57 2.14
CA GLU A 171 13.48 11.01 2.29
C GLU A 171 12.39 11.50 1.32
N LYS A 172 12.43 11.07 0.06
CA LYS A 172 11.32 11.32 -0.88
C LYS A 172 10.01 10.68 -0.40
N GLY A 173 10.06 9.51 0.24
CA GLY A 173 8.92 8.82 0.84
C GLY A 173 8.21 9.67 1.89
N MET A 174 8.95 10.35 2.78
CA MET A 174 8.37 11.24 3.81
C MET A 174 7.41 12.30 3.24
N GLN A 175 7.63 12.73 2.00
CA GLN A 175 6.78 13.72 1.32
C GLN A 175 5.38 13.20 0.99
N THR A 176 5.14 11.90 1.15
CA THR A 176 3.86 11.21 0.89
C THR A 176 3.21 10.71 2.18
N HIS A 177 3.70 11.20 3.33
CA HIS A 177 3.16 10.86 4.64
C HIS A 177 1.73 11.40 4.78
N PHE A 178 0.75 10.53 4.62
CA PHE A 178 -0.68 10.82 4.61
C PHE A 178 -1.26 10.62 6.00
N SER A 179 -1.07 11.64 6.84
CA SER A 179 -1.62 11.69 8.20
C SER A 179 -2.21 13.05 8.55
N ALA A 180 -3.18 13.02 9.46
CA ALA A 180 -3.70 14.16 10.19
C ALA A 180 -2.85 14.39 11.47
N GLY A 181 -2.43 15.63 11.72
CA GLY A 181 -1.93 16.07 13.03
C GLY A 181 -0.59 15.51 13.55
N THR A 182 0.13 14.64 12.83
CA THR A 182 1.45 14.17 13.29
C THR A 182 2.58 15.10 12.85
N LYS A 183 3.33 15.66 13.82
CA LYS A 183 4.52 16.48 13.54
C LYS A 183 5.68 15.69 12.91
N SER A 184 5.78 14.40 13.21
CA SER A 184 6.84 13.54 12.71
C SER A 184 6.44 12.90 11.40
N LEU A 185 7.31 13.03 10.39
CA LEU A 185 7.17 12.35 9.11
C LEU A 185 8.04 11.10 9.15
N TYR A 186 7.54 10.02 8.57
CA TYR A 186 8.25 8.76 8.40
C TYR A 186 8.25 8.42 6.91
N GLY A 187 9.40 7.95 6.44
CA GLY A 187 9.60 7.58 5.06
C GLY A 187 10.42 6.32 4.98
N ALA A 188 10.15 5.53 3.96
CA ALA A 188 10.86 4.29 3.71
C ALA A 188 11.11 4.08 2.23
N ALA A 189 12.12 3.26 1.94
CA ALA A 189 12.41 2.75 0.61
C ALA A 189 12.74 1.26 0.69
N VAL A 190 12.33 0.47 -0.30
CA VAL A 190 12.69 -0.95 -0.40
C VAL A 190 13.30 -1.24 -1.75
N ILE A 191 14.22 -2.21 -1.79
CA ILE A 191 14.80 -2.72 -3.03
C ILE A 191 14.22 -4.09 -3.35
N ALA A 192 13.68 -4.25 -4.56
CA ALA A 192 13.26 -5.52 -5.12
C ALA A 192 13.56 -5.57 -6.63
N ASN A 193 14.17 -6.65 -7.11
CA ASN A 193 14.49 -6.89 -8.53
C ASN A 193 15.10 -5.68 -9.27
N GLY A 194 16.13 -5.05 -8.69
CA GLY A 194 16.84 -3.93 -9.32
C GLY A 194 16.07 -2.60 -9.32
N LYS A 195 14.93 -2.52 -8.63
CA LYS A 195 14.14 -1.30 -8.46
C LYS A 195 14.07 -0.87 -7.00
N ILE A 196 13.90 0.43 -6.80
CA ILE A 196 13.61 1.04 -5.49
C ILE A 196 12.15 1.52 -5.50
N TYR A 197 11.41 1.15 -4.47
CA TYR A 197 10.04 1.61 -4.20
C TYR A 197 10.06 2.40 -2.91
N TYR A 198 9.31 3.50 -2.83
CA TYR A 198 9.35 4.36 -1.65
C TYR A 198 7.99 4.96 -1.32
N SER A 199 7.79 5.28 -0.05
CA SER A 199 6.53 5.84 0.44
C SER A 199 6.67 6.42 1.84
N GLY A 200 5.68 7.20 2.23
CA GLY A 200 5.43 7.61 3.61
C GLY A 200 4.34 6.76 4.23
N VAL A 201 3.94 7.12 5.45
CA VAL A 201 2.84 6.45 6.16
C VAL A 201 1.51 6.72 5.45
N TYR A 202 0.68 5.70 5.34
CA TYR A 202 -0.74 5.85 5.08
C TYR A 202 -1.49 5.68 6.41
N SER A 203 -2.04 6.75 6.96
CA SER A 203 -2.85 6.65 8.18
C SER A 203 -4.34 6.60 7.86
N SER A 204 -5.14 6.39 8.90
CA SER A 204 -6.59 6.54 8.96
C SER A 204 -7.04 6.92 10.38
N PHE A 205 -8.29 7.30 10.57
CA PHE A 205 -8.88 7.55 11.89
C PHE A 205 -8.89 6.27 12.75
N ASP A 206 -9.21 5.10 12.17
CA ASP A 206 -9.02 3.81 12.83
C ASP A 206 -7.55 3.42 12.73
N LYS A 207 -6.78 3.61 13.81
CA LYS A 207 -5.32 3.39 13.83
C LYS A 207 -4.91 1.95 13.50
N ARG A 208 -5.83 0.98 13.61
CA ARG A 208 -5.58 -0.41 13.23
C ARG A 208 -5.45 -0.58 11.71
N LEU A 209 -5.98 0.36 10.94
CA LEU A 209 -5.86 0.41 9.48
C LEU A 209 -4.71 1.33 9.02
N ASN A 210 -3.82 1.76 9.92
CA ASN A 210 -2.63 2.50 9.49
C ASN A 210 -1.64 1.53 8.82
N LEU A 211 -1.08 1.93 7.68
CA LEU A 211 0.07 1.27 7.06
C LEU A 211 1.31 2.13 7.25
N HIS A 212 2.32 1.55 7.85
CA HIS A 212 3.60 2.23 8.05
C HIS A 212 4.35 2.41 6.73
N ALA A 213 5.27 3.36 6.69
CA ALA A 213 5.97 3.73 5.47
C ALA A 213 6.66 2.53 4.82
N GLU A 214 7.28 1.67 5.64
CA GLU A 214 7.97 0.48 5.20
C GLU A 214 7.01 -0.55 4.57
N MET A 215 5.82 -0.71 5.14
CA MET A 215 4.78 -1.60 4.60
C MET A 215 4.27 -1.12 3.24
N VAL A 216 3.97 0.18 3.11
CA VAL A 216 3.48 0.74 1.84
C VAL A 216 4.53 0.62 0.73
N ALA A 217 5.82 0.77 1.06
CA ALA A 217 6.90 0.62 0.09
C ALA A 217 7.03 -0.84 -0.39
N ALA A 218 6.92 -1.79 0.54
CA ALA A 218 6.89 -3.21 0.23
C ALA A 218 5.65 -3.61 -0.59
N ILE A 219 4.46 -3.12 -0.22
CA ILE A 219 3.22 -3.34 -0.98
C ILE A 219 3.38 -2.78 -2.41
N SER A 220 4.00 -1.61 -2.57
CA SER A 220 4.30 -1.04 -3.89
C SER A 220 5.17 -1.97 -4.75
N ALA A 221 6.19 -2.61 -4.16
CA ALA A 221 7.04 -3.57 -4.84
C ALA A 221 6.26 -4.84 -5.24
N ILE A 222 5.50 -5.40 -4.30
CA ILE A 222 4.70 -6.62 -4.48
C ILE A 222 3.65 -6.40 -5.60
N MET A 223 2.95 -5.26 -5.60
CA MET A 223 1.93 -4.95 -6.60
C MET A 223 2.51 -4.64 -7.98
N ASP A 224 3.78 -4.26 -8.06
CA ASP A 224 4.54 -4.19 -9.32
C ASP A 224 5.10 -5.56 -9.76
N GLY A 225 4.78 -6.65 -9.04
CA GLY A 225 5.25 -8.02 -9.30
C GLY A 225 6.64 -8.35 -8.74
N ASN A 226 7.25 -7.44 -7.99
CA ASN A 226 8.62 -7.59 -7.47
C ASN A 226 8.59 -7.95 -5.99
N ARG A 227 8.38 -9.25 -5.74
CA ARG A 227 8.16 -9.85 -4.41
C ARG A 227 9.44 -10.05 -3.60
N GLU A 228 10.57 -10.22 -4.28
CA GLU A 228 11.88 -10.49 -3.66
C GLU A 228 12.52 -9.20 -3.15
N ILE A 229 12.08 -8.77 -1.96
CA ILE A 229 12.67 -7.62 -1.27
C ILE A 229 14.00 -8.04 -0.65
N THR A 230 15.03 -7.21 -0.80
CA THR A 230 16.40 -7.48 -0.30
C THR A 230 16.92 -6.41 0.65
N HIS A 231 16.39 -5.18 0.55
CA HIS A 231 16.80 -4.08 1.40
C HIS A 231 15.59 -3.23 1.81
N VAL A 232 15.65 -2.66 3.01
CA VAL A 232 14.71 -1.68 3.54
C VAL A 232 15.48 -0.52 4.15
N GLY A 233 15.25 0.69 3.66
CA GLY A 233 15.72 1.94 4.24
C GLY A 233 14.60 2.65 4.97
N LEU A 234 14.85 3.21 6.15
CA LEU A 234 13.86 4.00 6.89
C LEU A 234 14.46 5.27 7.48
N ILE A 235 13.68 6.35 7.48
CA ILE A 235 14.07 7.65 8.02
C ILE A 235 12.86 8.35 8.65
N SER A 236 13.10 9.22 9.63
CA SER A 236 12.05 10.05 10.21
C SER A 236 12.56 11.36 10.76
N THR A 237 11.77 12.42 10.61
CA THR A 237 12.04 13.74 11.19
C THR A 237 12.01 13.74 12.72
N LYS A 238 11.50 12.68 13.37
CA LYS A 238 11.55 12.52 14.83
C LYS A 238 12.97 12.22 15.33
N PHE A 239 13.80 11.63 14.48
CA PHE A 239 15.08 11.03 14.84
C PHE A 239 16.23 11.79 14.17
N GLU A 240 16.62 12.90 14.79
CA GLU A 240 17.59 13.82 14.20
C GLU A 240 19.03 13.28 14.27
N LYS A 241 19.45 12.83 15.46
CA LYS A 241 20.84 12.40 15.73
C LYS A 241 21.03 10.90 15.64
N GLU A 242 20.08 10.14 16.17
CA GLU A 242 20.12 8.67 16.22
C GLU A 242 19.25 8.06 15.12
N PRO A 243 19.62 6.90 14.54
CA PRO A 243 18.81 6.26 13.51
C PRO A 243 17.42 5.86 14.02
N CYS A 244 16.39 5.97 13.16
CA CYS A 244 15.06 5.47 13.51
C CYS A 244 14.98 3.94 13.37
N HIS A 245 14.25 3.28 14.27
CA HIS A 245 14.11 1.82 14.25
C HIS A 245 12.71 1.39 13.80
N MET A 246 12.63 0.29 13.04
CA MET A 246 11.34 -0.30 12.65
C MET A 246 10.53 -0.74 13.88
N CYS A 247 9.21 -0.54 13.85
CA CYS A 247 8.30 -1.11 14.86
C CYS A 247 8.25 -2.64 14.78
N GLY A 248 7.70 -3.28 15.83
CA GLY A 248 7.43 -4.72 15.82
C GLY A 248 6.54 -5.17 14.66
N CYS A 249 5.54 -4.37 14.29
CA CYS A 249 4.67 -4.59 13.14
C CYS A 249 5.42 -4.73 11.80
N CYS A 250 6.26 -3.75 11.46
CA CYS A 250 7.06 -3.74 10.24
C CYS A 250 8.06 -4.91 10.26
N ARG A 251 8.71 -5.16 11.41
CA ARG A 251 9.61 -6.30 11.57
C ARG A 251 8.91 -7.63 11.24
N GLN A 252 7.72 -7.84 11.79
CA GLN A 252 6.92 -9.04 11.52
C GLN A 252 6.51 -9.11 10.03
N PHE A 253 6.06 -8.00 9.44
CA PHE A 253 5.67 -7.93 8.03
C PHE A 253 6.80 -8.37 7.09
N PHE A 254 8.00 -7.79 7.27
CA PHE A 254 9.16 -8.17 6.46
C PHE A 254 9.64 -9.59 6.78
N SER A 255 9.46 -10.07 8.02
CA SER A 255 9.84 -11.44 8.37
C SER A 255 9.02 -12.44 7.58
N GLU A 256 7.72 -12.19 7.41
CA GLU A 256 6.84 -13.03 6.58
C GLU A 256 7.23 -12.98 5.10
N ILE A 257 7.65 -11.82 4.59
CA ILE A 257 8.17 -11.67 3.22
C ILE A 257 9.46 -12.47 3.03
N GLN A 258 10.43 -12.32 3.93
CA GLN A 258 11.69 -13.06 3.91
C GLN A 258 11.44 -14.57 3.98
N GLN A 259 10.52 -15.02 4.85
CA GLN A 259 10.16 -16.43 4.97
C GLN A 259 9.51 -16.98 3.69
N LYS A 260 8.56 -16.24 3.09
CA LYS A 260 7.85 -16.70 1.89
C LYS A 260 8.75 -16.74 0.66
N THR A 261 9.72 -15.82 0.56
CA THR A 261 10.60 -15.69 -0.63
C THR A 261 11.96 -16.38 -0.46
N GLY A 262 12.36 -16.69 0.78
CA GLY A 262 13.70 -17.19 1.09
C GLY A 262 14.82 -16.16 0.87
N LYS A 263 14.49 -14.87 0.67
CA LYS A 263 15.48 -13.80 0.45
C LYS A 263 15.80 -13.08 1.74
N GLU A 264 17.08 -13.03 2.10
CA GLU A 264 17.56 -12.25 3.25
C GLU A 264 17.32 -10.76 3.01
N ILE A 265 16.77 -10.08 4.02
CA ILE A 265 16.46 -8.65 3.98
C ILE A 265 17.42 -7.89 4.89
N ASN A 266 18.13 -6.93 4.31
CA ASN A 266 18.98 -5.99 5.02
C ASN A 266 18.20 -4.71 5.37
N ILE A 267 18.35 -4.25 6.61
CA ILE A 267 17.71 -3.05 7.14
C ILE A 267 18.76 -1.97 7.30
N VAL A 268 18.49 -0.78 6.76
CA VAL A 268 19.30 0.41 6.94
C VAL A 268 18.46 1.52 7.57
N ALA A 269 18.72 1.78 8.84
CA ALA A 269 18.08 2.84 9.59
C ALA A 269 18.88 4.14 9.44
N PHE A 270 18.21 5.26 9.20
CA PHE A 270 18.83 6.57 9.06
C PHE A 270 18.35 7.55 10.12
N SER A 271 19.26 8.41 10.59
CA SER A 271 18.93 9.67 11.24
C SER A 271 18.91 10.81 10.22
N MET A 272 18.25 11.92 10.55
CA MET A 272 18.26 13.08 9.67
C MET A 272 19.68 13.64 9.44
N ASN A 273 20.56 13.57 10.44
CA ASN A 273 21.87 14.22 10.39
C ASN A 273 23.00 13.41 9.74
N GLY A 274 22.75 12.21 9.20
CA GLY A 274 23.84 11.44 8.57
C GLY A 274 24.08 10.07 9.16
N LYS A 275 23.75 9.86 10.44
CA LYS A 275 24.05 8.61 11.12
C LYS A 275 23.16 7.49 10.56
N ASN A 276 23.74 6.32 10.38
CA ASN A 276 23.00 5.12 10.00
C ASN A 276 23.27 3.97 10.97
N SER A 277 22.43 2.95 10.90
CA SER A 277 22.77 1.61 11.40
C SER A 277 22.28 0.56 10.40
N GLN A 278 23.02 -0.54 10.31
CA GLN A 278 22.73 -1.63 9.37
C GLN A 278 22.56 -2.94 10.15
N HIS A 279 21.53 -3.69 9.79
CA HIS A 279 21.18 -4.95 10.44
C HIS A 279 20.60 -5.93 9.43
N ARG A 280 20.81 -7.22 9.62
CA ARG A 280 19.97 -8.23 8.99
C ARG A 280 18.61 -8.23 9.67
N LEU A 281 17.55 -8.55 8.94
CA LEU A 281 16.22 -8.64 9.53
C LEU A 281 16.14 -9.67 10.67
N SER A 282 16.90 -10.77 10.57
CA SER A 282 17.04 -11.80 11.62
C SER A 282 17.65 -11.27 12.92
N GLU A 283 18.52 -10.26 12.85
CA GLU A 283 19.07 -9.56 14.01
C GLU A 283 18.07 -8.55 14.59
N TYR A 284 17.22 -7.99 13.73
CA TYR A 284 16.21 -7.00 14.10
C TYR A 284 14.98 -7.63 14.76
N LEU A 285 14.64 -8.87 14.41
CA LEU A 285 13.59 -9.67 15.04
C LEU A 285 14.13 -11.07 15.36
N PRO A 286 14.95 -11.20 16.41
CA PRO A 286 15.43 -12.51 16.84
C PRO A 286 14.25 -13.36 17.32
N TYR A 287 14.26 -14.66 16.98
CA TYR A 287 13.21 -15.61 17.36
C TYR A 287 11.79 -15.19 16.92
N GLY A 288 11.69 -14.59 15.72
CA GLY A 288 10.42 -14.14 15.16
C GLY A 288 9.37 -15.25 15.11
N TRP A 289 8.10 -14.86 15.20
CA TRP A 289 7.01 -15.83 15.11
C TRP A 289 6.93 -16.41 13.69
N HIS A 290 6.95 -17.73 13.62
CA HIS A 290 6.82 -18.50 12.39
C HIS A 290 5.50 -19.28 12.46
N SER A 291 4.43 -18.76 11.87
CA SER A 291 3.29 -19.61 11.53
C SER A 291 3.70 -20.42 10.30
N GLY A 292 3.98 -21.70 10.55
CA GLY A 292 4.21 -22.71 9.51
C GLY A 292 3.05 -22.76 8.53
#